data_AF-A0AA36MWQ2-F1
#
_entry.id   AF-A0AA36MWQ2-F1
#
_cell.length_a   1.000
_cell.length_b   1.000
_cell.length_c   1.000
_cell.angle_alpha   90.00
_cell.angle_beta   90.00
_cell.angle_gamma   90.00
#
_symmetry.space_group_name_H-M   'P 1'
#
loop_
_entity.id
_entity.type
_entity.pdbx_description
1 polymer ?
#
loop_
_entity_poly.entity_id
_entity_poly.type
_entity_poly.pdbx_seq_one_letter_code
_entity_poly.pdbx_strand_id
1 'polypeptide(L)'
;MSTQASFERHKKEAIKHEHKVHVLLKKEADGRDSGELLGDEELRSTPANKVRSAAAQQRLAVREYREAYRLRPRDAETKDRLHSACAVLRRLQALVDGPKRIPMRRFLAHYNLSIRYWDMGEARQAIDEAHKARKELEKHSLPRGCAEHNLLLMMQVYTEFKQEQKKLEDALHRSPEAVGPNYDMGIHFFDKRMLRRAEAQLRLARDRARTGTALQLVEQDMLSLQASADDNPLAPADGKKAVAAQSRGAGRMVQLLQDIEDDLTFISRLKQLWCVEEDSGKADELQETGVRDGLMPQLLPCMHCRYSQDRSACDAWLADLSVRTDICLQAGRHARACLK
;
A
#
# COMPACT_ATOMS: atom_id res chain seq x y z
N MET A 1 -16.78 -25.99 -46.50
CA MET A 1 -15.44 -26.62 -46.52
C MET A 1 -15.58 -28.08 -46.15
N SER A 2 -14.86 -28.99 -46.81
CA SER A 2 -14.85 -30.41 -46.39
C SER A 2 -14.16 -30.56 -45.03
N THR A 3 -14.53 -31.59 -44.27
CA THR A 3 -13.86 -31.93 -43.00
C THR A 3 -12.36 -32.14 -43.18
N GLN A 4 -11.96 -32.66 -44.35
CA GLN A 4 -10.55 -32.78 -44.74
C GLN A 4 -9.87 -31.43 -44.91
N ALA A 5 -10.50 -30.47 -45.59
CA ALA A 5 -9.92 -29.14 -45.76
C ALA A 5 -9.77 -28.40 -44.43
N SER A 6 -10.71 -28.59 -43.49
CA SER A 6 -10.60 -28.05 -42.13
C SER A 6 -9.47 -28.70 -41.33
N PHE A 7 -9.32 -30.02 -41.41
CA PHE A 7 -8.24 -30.76 -40.77
C PHE A 7 -6.86 -30.26 -41.23
N GLU A 8 -6.64 -30.19 -42.54
CA GLU A 8 -5.36 -29.73 -43.10
C GLU A 8 -5.06 -28.27 -42.74
N ARG A 9 -6.10 -27.43 -42.66
CA ARG A 9 -5.96 -26.03 -42.23
C ARG A 9 -5.45 -25.93 -40.79
N HIS A 10 -6.09 -26.62 -39.85
CA HIS A 10 -5.68 -26.61 -38.44
C HIS A 10 -4.28 -27.22 -38.26
N LYS A 11 -3.99 -28.33 -38.95
CA LYS A 11 -2.65 -28.94 -38.94
C LYS A 11 -1.58 -27.96 -39.45
N LYS A 12 -1.86 -27.25 -40.55
CA LYS A 12 -0.93 -26.26 -41.12
C LYS A 12 -0.70 -25.04 -40.22
N GLU A 13 -1.75 -24.49 -39.61
CA GLU A 13 -1.59 -23.37 -38.68
C GLU A 13 -0.85 -23.81 -37.40
N ALA A 14 -1.08 -25.02 -36.90
CA ALA A 14 -0.35 -25.56 -35.77
C ALA A 14 1.17 -25.64 -36.04
N ILE A 15 1.55 -26.18 -37.20
CA ILE A 15 2.96 -26.28 -37.65
C ILE A 15 3.59 -24.89 -37.78
N LYS A 16 2.85 -23.92 -38.29
CA LYS A 16 3.30 -22.52 -38.41
C LYS A 16 3.56 -21.89 -37.05
N HIS A 17 2.73 -22.16 -36.05
CA HIS A 17 2.96 -21.71 -34.67
C HIS A 17 4.19 -22.38 -34.04
N GLU A 18 4.40 -23.68 -34.24
CA GLU A 18 5.63 -24.36 -33.81
C GLU A 18 6.87 -23.77 -34.46
N HIS A 19 6.83 -23.52 -35.77
CA HIS A 19 7.94 -22.89 -36.48
C HIS A 19 8.28 -21.51 -35.90
N LYS A 20 7.28 -20.69 -35.56
CA LYS A 20 7.50 -19.42 -34.86
C LYS A 20 8.16 -19.61 -33.49
N VAL A 21 7.79 -20.65 -32.74
CA VAL A 21 8.45 -20.98 -31.47
C VAL A 21 9.92 -21.31 -31.70
N HIS A 22 10.25 -22.12 -32.70
CA HIS A 22 11.63 -22.40 -33.06
C HIS A 22 12.41 -21.14 -33.46
N VAL A 23 11.82 -20.26 -34.26
CA VAL A 23 12.44 -18.97 -34.65
C VAL A 23 12.68 -18.06 -33.45
N LEU A 24 11.73 -18.01 -32.50
CA LEU A 24 11.87 -17.21 -31.28
C LEU A 24 12.93 -17.74 -30.32
N LEU A 25 13.15 -19.06 -30.30
CA LEU A 25 14.06 -19.72 -29.38
C LEU A 25 15.44 -19.96 -29.99
N LYS A 26 15.60 -20.15 -31.31
CA LYS A 26 16.92 -20.27 -31.94
C LYS A 26 17.75 -18.99 -31.66
N LYS A 27 18.98 -19.18 -31.19
CA LYS A 27 20.01 -18.13 -31.24
C LYS A 27 20.34 -17.86 -32.71
N GLU A 28 20.75 -16.64 -33.04
CA GLU A 28 21.43 -16.28 -34.30
C GLU A 28 22.82 -16.95 -34.41
N ALA A 29 22.98 -18.18 -33.91
CA ALA A 29 24.25 -18.89 -33.85
C ALA A 29 24.44 -19.70 -35.13
N ASP A 30 25.26 -19.17 -36.03
CA ASP A 30 26.15 -19.84 -36.99
C ASP A 30 25.74 -21.25 -37.45
N GLY A 31 24.76 -21.29 -38.36
CA GLY A 31 24.78 -22.22 -39.49
C GLY A 31 24.64 -23.73 -39.24
N ARG A 32 24.40 -24.21 -38.02
CA ARG A 32 24.12 -25.64 -37.77
C ARG A 32 22.64 -25.87 -37.51
N ASP A 33 21.98 -26.40 -38.54
CA ASP A 33 20.57 -26.76 -38.53
C ASP A 33 20.36 -28.17 -37.97
N SER A 34 20.62 -28.35 -36.67
CA SER A 34 20.11 -29.52 -35.95
C SER A 34 18.71 -29.17 -35.49
N GLY A 35 17.67 -29.74 -36.10
CA GLY A 35 16.26 -29.50 -35.77
C GLY A 35 15.82 -29.86 -34.34
N GLU A 36 16.74 -30.02 -33.40
CA GLU A 36 16.47 -30.24 -31.99
C GLU A 36 16.12 -28.93 -31.26
N LEU A 37 15.13 -29.02 -30.38
CA LEU A 37 14.78 -27.95 -29.46
C LEU A 37 15.93 -27.72 -28.48
N LEU A 38 16.19 -26.45 -28.15
CA LEU A 38 17.20 -26.05 -27.18
C LEU A 38 17.11 -26.89 -25.90
N GLY A 39 18.27 -27.20 -25.31
CA GLY A 39 18.33 -27.83 -24.00
C GLY A 39 17.76 -26.93 -22.89
N ASP A 40 17.33 -27.52 -21.77
CA ASP A 40 16.74 -26.77 -20.65
C ASP A 40 17.66 -25.66 -20.11
N GLU A 41 18.98 -25.82 -20.25
CA GLU A 41 20.00 -24.86 -19.84
C GLU A 41 20.07 -23.63 -20.77
N GLU A 42 19.95 -23.85 -22.08
CA GLU A 42 19.94 -22.79 -23.09
C GLU A 42 18.66 -21.96 -23.01
N LEU A 43 17.51 -22.62 -22.77
CA LEU A 43 16.24 -21.94 -22.53
C LEU A 43 16.30 -21.00 -21.33
N ARG A 44 17.05 -21.34 -20.26
CA ARG A 44 17.25 -20.46 -19.10
C ARG A 44 18.07 -19.21 -19.43
N SER A 45 18.98 -19.28 -20.41
CA SER A 45 19.78 -18.13 -20.87
C SER A 45 19.02 -17.20 -21.82
N THR A 46 17.86 -17.64 -22.33
CA THR A 46 17.07 -16.90 -23.31
C THR A 46 16.32 -15.75 -22.61
N PRO A 47 16.27 -14.53 -23.20
CA PRO A 47 15.58 -13.41 -22.57
C PRO A 47 14.09 -13.73 -22.29
N ALA A 48 13.62 -13.46 -21.08
CA ALA A 48 12.30 -13.83 -20.58
C ALA A 48 11.13 -13.37 -21.48
N ASN A 49 11.28 -12.25 -22.21
CA ASN A 49 10.27 -11.81 -23.17
C ASN A 49 10.14 -12.77 -24.36
N LYS A 50 11.26 -13.29 -24.90
CA LYS A 50 11.24 -14.30 -25.96
C LYS A 50 10.61 -15.61 -25.48
N VAL A 51 10.93 -16.04 -24.25
CA VAL A 51 10.35 -17.25 -23.65
C VAL A 51 8.83 -17.10 -23.46
N ARG A 52 8.36 -15.92 -23.00
CA ARG A 52 6.91 -15.61 -22.90
C ARG A 52 6.21 -15.61 -24.26
N SER A 53 6.80 -14.98 -25.27
CA SER A 53 6.26 -14.99 -26.64
C SER A 53 6.24 -16.40 -27.23
N ALA A 54 7.28 -17.20 -27.00
CA ALA A 54 7.35 -18.60 -27.41
C ALA A 54 6.26 -19.43 -26.71
N ALA A 55 6.08 -19.28 -25.39
CA ALA A 55 5.03 -19.96 -24.65
C ALA A 55 3.62 -19.60 -25.19
N ALA A 56 3.39 -18.33 -25.53
CA ALA A 56 2.14 -17.89 -26.14
C ALA A 56 1.90 -18.52 -27.51
N GLN A 57 2.90 -18.56 -28.40
CA GLN A 57 2.80 -19.23 -29.70
C GLN A 57 2.59 -20.75 -29.53
N GLN A 58 3.25 -21.38 -28.56
CA GLN A 58 3.09 -22.81 -28.30
C GLN A 58 1.67 -23.16 -27.81
N ARG A 59 1.00 -22.28 -27.04
CA ARG A 59 -0.40 -22.46 -26.66
C ARG A 59 -1.33 -22.46 -27.89
N LEU A 60 -1.06 -21.58 -28.85
CA LEU A 60 -1.80 -21.55 -30.12
C LEU A 60 -1.57 -22.85 -30.91
N ALA A 61 -0.33 -23.32 -31.03
CA ALA A 61 -0.02 -24.61 -31.66
C ALA A 61 -0.81 -25.77 -31.04
N VAL A 62 -0.79 -25.89 -29.70
CA VAL A 62 -1.53 -26.94 -28.98
C VAL A 62 -3.05 -26.83 -29.22
N ARG A 63 -3.60 -25.61 -29.29
CA ARG A 63 -5.02 -25.40 -29.59
C ARG A 63 -5.35 -25.92 -30.99
N GLU A 64 -4.58 -25.53 -32.00
CA GLU A 64 -4.79 -25.93 -33.39
C GLU A 64 -4.62 -27.46 -33.57
N TYR A 65 -3.61 -28.07 -32.94
CA TYR A 65 -3.46 -29.54 -32.96
C TYR A 65 -4.60 -30.28 -32.28
N ARG A 66 -5.21 -29.71 -31.22
CA ARG A 66 -6.41 -30.30 -30.60
C ARG A 66 -7.61 -30.28 -31.55
N GLU A 67 -7.80 -29.20 -32.31
CA GLU A 67 -8.87 -29.14 -33.32
C GLU A 67 -8.60 -30.13 -34.46
N ALA A 68 -7.36 -30.21 -34.96
CA ALA A 68 -6.98 -31.20 -35.97
C ALA A 68 -7.21 -32.64 -35.47
N TYR A 69 -6.81 -32.95 -34.23
CA TYR A 69 -7.02 -34.26 -33.62
C TYR A 69 -8.50 -34.60 -33.44
N ARG A 70 -9.35 -33.62 -33.07
CA ARG A 70 -10.81 -33.84 -33.00
C ARG A 70 -11.42 -34.21 -34.35
N LEU A 71 -10.96 -33.56 -35.43
CA LEU A 71 -11.44 -33.85 -36.78
C LEU A 71 -10.97 -35.22 -37.30
N ARG A 72 -9.76 -35.65 -36.92
CA ARG A 72 -9.21 -36.98 -37.27
C ARG A 72 -8.43 -37.62 -36.12
N PRO A 73 -9.13 -38.32 -35.19
CA PRO A 73 -8.48 -38.93 -34.03
C PRO A 73 -7.54 -40.10 -34.36
N ARG A 74 -7.67 -40.69 -35.55
CA ARG A 74 -6.86 -41.84 -36.00
C ARG A 74 -5.57 -41.42 -36.70
N ASP A 75 -5.34 -40.14 -36.95
CA ASP A 75 -4.10 -39.65 -37.55
C ASP A 75 -2.96 -39.71 -36.52
N ALA A 76 -2.07 -40.70 -36.69
CA ALA A 76 -0.96 -40.92 -35.76
C ALA A 76 -0.01 -39.72 -35.69
N GLU A 77 0.26 -39.07 -36.84
CA GLU A 77 1.16 -37.92 -36.91
C GLU A 77 0.64 -36.73 -36.08
N THR A 78 -0.63 -36.35 -36.24
CA THR A 78 -1.24 -35.26 -35.46
C THR A 78 -1.25 -35.59 -33.97
N LYS A 79 -1.50 -36.86 -33.61
CA LYS A 79 -1.44 -37.31 -32.21
C LYS A 79 -0.04 -37.13 -31.63
N ASP A 80 1.00 -37.55 -32.34
CA ASP A 80 2.39 -37.47 -31.86
C ASP A 80 2.85 -36.02 -31.75
N ARG A 81 2.56 -35.19 -32.77
CA ARG A 81 2.85 -33.75 -32.72
C ARG A 81 2.11 -33.05 -31.59
N LEU A 82 0.84 -33.38 -31.32
CA LEU A 82 0.11 -32.84 -30.18
C LEU A 82 0.80 -33.19 -28.84
N HIS A 83 1.27 -34.43 -28.68
CA HIS A 83 1.99 -34.84 -27.46
C HIS A 83 3.30 -34.08 -27.31
N SER A 84 4.09 -33.97 -28.37
CA SER A 84 5.32 -33.18 -28.40
C SER A 84 5.04 -31.72 -28.09
N ALA A 85 4.03 -31.13 -28.71
CA ALA A 85 3.65 -29.73 -28.49
C ALA A 85 3.24 -29.47 -27.04
N CYS A 86 2.52 -30.41 -26.40
CA CYS A 86 2.15 -30.33 -24.99
C CYS A 86 3.37 -30.48 -24.06
N ALA A 87 4.36 -31.29 -24.43
CA ALA A 87 5.59 -31.43 -23.67
C ALA A 87 6.42 -30.14 -23.72
N VAL A 88 6.57 -29.51 -24.90
CA VAL A 88 7.26 -28.22 -25.07
C VAL A 88 6.55 -27.12 -24.31
N LEU A 89 5.21 -27.06 -24.40
CA LEU A 89 4.43 -26.07 -23.66
C LEU A 89 4.66 -26.16 -22.15
N ARG A 90 4.69 -27.37 -21.58
CA ARG A 90 4.97 -27.56 -20.15
C ARG A 90 6.36 -27.05 -19.74
N ARG A 91 7.38 -27.28 -20.57
CA ARG A 91 8.75 -26.76 -20.30
C ARG A 91 8.80 -25.23 -20.37
N LEU A 92 8.23 -24.65 -21.43
CA LEU A 92 8.15 -23.19 -21.60
C LEU A 92 7.35 -22.54 -20.46
N GLN A 93 6.23 -23.14 -20.04
CA GLN A 93 5.46 -22.67 -18.89
C GLN A 93 6.25 -22.75 -17.59
N ALA A 94 6.99 -23.83 -17.33
CA ALA A 94 7.84 -23.91 -16.15
C ALA A 94 8.90 -22.79 -16.09
N LEU A 95 9.40 -22.34 -17.24
CA LEU A 95 10.34 -21.23 -17.34
C LEU A 95 9.67 -19.85 -17.23
N VAL A 96 8.46 -19.70 -17.77
CA VAL A 96 7.67 -18.45 -17.70
C VAL A 96 7.10 -18.23 -16.31
N ASP A 97 6.51 -19.26 -15.73
CA ASP A 97 5.80 -19.18 -14.45
C ASP A 97 6.79 -19.20 -13.27
N GLY A 98 8.05 -19.61 -13.50
CA GLY A 98 9.08 -19.70 -12.48
C GLY A 98 8.75 -20.73 -11.40
N PRO A 99 9.51 -20.78 -10.27
CA PRO A 99 9.11 -21.57 -9.12
C PRO A 99 7.71 -21.14 -8.66
N LYS A 100 6.84 -22.11 -8.35
CA LYS A 100 5.50 -21.85 -7.81
C LYS A 100 5.59 -20.89 -6.62
N ARG A 101 5.10 -19.67 -6.82
CA ARG A 101 5.09 -18.63 -5.80
C ARG A 101 4.17 -19.02 -4.66
N ILE A 102 4.60 -18.75 -3.43
CA ILE A 102 3.82 -19.02 -2.23
C ILE A 102 2.68 -17.98 -2.17
N PRO A 103 1.40 -18.41 -2.06
CA PRO A 103 0.29 -17.49 -1.92
C PRO A 103 0.27 -16.86 -0.53
N MET A 104 0.41 -15.54 -0.44
CA MET A 104 0.62 -14.81 0.82
C MET A 104 -0.47 -13.77 1.13
N ARG A 105 -1.70 -14.02 0.66
CA ARG A 105 -2.85 -13.14 0.89
C ARG A 105 -3.18 -12.92 2.37
N ARG A 106 -3.09 -13.97 3.19
CA ARG A 106 -3.36 -13.88 4.65
C ARG A 106 -2.33 -13.03 5.36
N PHE A 107 -1.04 -13.28 5.08
CA PHE A 107 0.05 -12.46 5.57
C PHE A 107 -0.18 -10.97 5.26
N LEU A 108 -0.48 -10.67 4.00
CA LEU A 108 -0.68 -9.32 3.53
C LEU A 108 -1.86 -8.63 4.22
N ALA A 109 -2.97 -9.34 4.41
CA ALA A 109 -4.13 -8.85 5.14
C ALA A 109 -3.76 -8.50 6.60
N HIS A 110 -3.16 -9.44 7.34
CA HIS A 110 -2.74 -9.22 8.72
C HIS A 110 -1.71 -8.08 8.83
N TYR A 111 -0.74 -8.03 7.92
CA TYR A 111 0.28 -7.00 7.90
C TYR A 111 -0.35 -5.61 7.69
N ASN A 112 -1.19 -5.45 6.67
CA ASN A 112 -1.81 -4.16 6.38
C ASN A 112 -2.82 -3.75 7.46
N LEU A 113 -3.60 -4.70 7.98
CA LEU A 113 -4.50 -4.46 9.11
C LEU A 113 -3.75 -3.97 10.35
N SER A 114 -2.57 -4.53 10.65
CA SER A 114 -1.76 -4.07 11.79
C SER A 114 -1.44 -2.58 11.71
N ILE A 115 -1.05 -2.09 10.53
CA ILE A 115 -0.72 -0.67 10.31
C ILE A 115 -1.99 0.19 10.35
N ARG A 116 -3.10 -0.29 9.78
CA ARG A 116 -4.38 0.43 9.79
C ARG A 116 -4.94 0.56 11.21
N TYR A 117 -4.95 -0.51 12.00
CA TYR A 117 -5.35 -0.47 13.40
C TYR A 117 -4.45 0.46 14.20
N TRP A 118 -3.13 0.44 13.94
CA TRP A 118 -2.21 1.37 14.58
C TRP A 118 -2.57 2.83 14.26
N ASP A 119 -2.80 3.15 12.99
CA ASP A 119 -3.20 4.51 12.55
C ASP A 119 -4.54 4.96 13.16
N MET A 120 -5.44 4.03 13.50
CA MET A 120 -6.72 4.32 14.17
C MET A 120 -6.59 4.48 15.70
N GLY A 121 -5.42 4.21 16.28
CA GLY A 121 -5.19 4.21 17.74
C GLY A 121 -5.56 2.90 18.43
N GLU A 122 -5.91 1.86 17.66
CA GLU A 122 -6.29 0.53 18.12
C GLU A 122 -5.04 -0.35 18.36
N ALA A 123 -4.18 0.10 19.29
CA ALA A 123 -2.83 -0.45 19.47
C ALA A 123 -2.80 -1.96 19.80
N ARG A 124 -3.77 -2.46 20.57
CA ARG A 124 -3.83 -3.89 20.93
C ARG A 124 -4.16 -4.75 19.71
N GLN A 125 -5.19 -4.39 18.94
CA GLN A 125 -5.55 -5.10 17.72
C GLN A 125 -4.43 -5.01 16.69
N ALA A 126 -3.74 -3.86 16.59
CA ALA A 126 -2.58 -3.70 15.74
C ALA A 126 -1.46 -4.71 16.07
N ILE A 127 -1.11 -4.86 17.35
CA ILE A 127 -0.08 -5.80 17.82
C ILE A 127 -0.50 -7.25 17.55
N ASP A 128 -1.76 -7.60 17.80
CA ASP A 128 -2.28 -8.95 17.53
C ASP A 128 -2.21 -9.31 16.05
N GLU A 129 -2.58 -8.38 15.16
CA GLU A 129 -2.48 -8.55 13.71
C GLU A 129 -1.02 -8.61 13.24
N ALA A 130 -0.12 -7.82 13.83
CA ALA A 130 1.32 -7.88 13.54
C ALA A 130 1.90 -9.25 13.92
N HIS A 131 1.48 -9.82 15.06
CA HIS A 131 1.84 -11.18 15.46
C HIS A 131 1.35 -12.24 14.47
N LYS A 132 0.10 -12.13 14.00
CA LYS A 132 -0.45 -13.04 12.98
C LYS A 132 0.32 -12.96 11.67
N ALA A 133 0.66 -11.74 11.22
CA ALA A 133 1.48 -11.53 10.03
C ALA A 133 2.85 -12.22 10.16
N ARG A 134 3.54 -12.06 11.28
CA ARG A 134 4.81 -12.75 11.53
C ARG A 134 4.67 -14.28 11.47
N LYS A 135 3.64 -14.83 12.12
CA LYS A 135 3.41 -16.29 12.14
C LYS A 135 3.15 -16.86 10.75
N GLU A 136 2.46 -16.13 9.88
CA GLU A 136 2.25 -16.56 8.48
C GLU A 136 3.58 -16.65 7.71
N LEU A 137 4.54 -15.74 7.92
CA LEU A 137 5.88 -15.86 7.32
C LEU A 137 6.64 -17.08 7.86
N GLU A 138 6.59 -17.31 9.18
CA GLU A 138 7.25 -18.45 9.83
C GLU A 138 6.73 -19.79 9.31
N LYS A 139 5.42 -19.91 9.11
CA LYS A 139 4.77 -21.10 8.56
C LYS A 139 5.34 -21.50 7.19
N HIS A 140 5.76 -20.51 6.40
CA HIS A 140 6.35 -20.70 5.08
C HIS A 140 7.87 -20.65 5.07
N SER A 141 8.52 -20.64 6.25
CA SER A 141 9.99 -20.51 6.41
C SER A 141 10.55 -19.28 5.67
N LEU A 142 9.78 -18.19 5.63
CA LEU A 142 10.18 -16.93 5.02
C LEU A 142 10.82 -16.00 6.08
N PRO A 143 11.74 -15.12 5.67
CA PRO A 143 12.32 -14.15 6.59
C PRO A 143 11.25 -13.20 7.14
N ARG A 144 11.29 -12.92 8.45
CA ARG A 144 10.30 -12.07 9.13
C ARG A 144 10.33 -10.61 8.67
N GLY A 145 11.53 -10.05 8.53
CA GLY A 145 11.79 -8.68 8.03
C GLY A 145 10.84 -7.62 8.56
N CYS A 146 10.14 -6.91 7.66
CA CYS A 146 9.25 -5.81 8.03
C CYS A 146 8.08 -6.19 8.94
N ALA A 147 7.65 -7.46 8.94
CA ALA A 147 6.62 -7.90 9.87
C ALA A 147 7.13 -7.87 11.32
N GLU A 148 8.39 -8.25 11.54
CA GLU A 148 9.04 -8.14 12.85
C GLU A 148 9.27 -6.68 13.23
N HIS A 149 9.71 -5.83 12.28
CA HIS A 149 9.86 -4.39 12.52
C HIS A 149 8.57 -3.76 13.04
N ASN A 150 7.43 -4.06 12.42
CA ASN A 150 6.13 -3.56 12.87
C ASN A 150 5.85 -4.01 14.30
N LEU A 151 5.97 -5.30 14.57
CA LEU A 151 5.67 -5.86 15.87
C LEU A 151 6.53 -5.25 16.99
N LEU A 152 7.86 -5.24 16.80
CA LEU A 152 8.79 -4.73 17.81
C LEU A 152 8.57 -3.25 18.08
N LEU A 153 8.44 -2.42 17.04
CA LEU A 153 8.20 -0.99 17.20
C LEU A 153 6.84 -0.69 17.83
N MET A 154 5.79 -1.39 17.42
CA MET A 154 4.45 -1.20 18.01
C MET A 154 4.47 -1.56 19.50
N MET A 155 5.12 -2.66 19.90
CA MET A 155 5.24 -3.04 21.31
C MET A 155 6.08 -2.05 22.12
N GLN A 156 7.21 -1.60 21.56
CA GLN A 156 8.07 -0.61 22.20
C GLN A 156 7.32 0.70 22.43
N VAL A 157 6.77 1.29 21.36
CA VAL A 157 6.05 2.57 21.40
C VAL A 157 4.81 2.48 22.28
N TYR A 158 4.07 1.37 22.23
CA TYR A 158 2.92 1.17 23.11
C TYR A 158 3.31 1.19 24.60
N THR A 159 4.46 0.61 24.94
CA THR A 159 4.94 0.54 26.32
C THR A 159 5.48 1.87 26.82
N GLU A 160 6.31 2.51 26.00
CA GLU A 160 6.97 3.80 26.32
C GLU A 160 5.96 4.90 26.60
N PHE A 161 4.96 5.04 25.73
CA PHE A 161 3.97 6.12 25.80
C PHE A 161 2.73 5.80 26.65
N LYS A 162 2.71 4.66 27.35
CA LYS A 162 1.52 4.19 28.10
C LYS A 162 1.12 5.16 29.22
N GLN A 163 2.10 5.65 29.98
CA GLN A 163 1.85 6.49 31.14
C GLN A 163 1.40 7.89 30.72
N GLU A 164 2.05 8.47 29.71
CA GLU A 164 1.70 9.77 29.15
C GLU A 164 0.30 9.76 28.54
N GLN A 165 -0.04 8.71 27.79
CA GLN A 165 -1.39 8.56 27.27
C GLN A 165 -2.45 8.65 28.37
N LYS A 166 -2.24 7.92 29.48
CA LYS A 166 -3.17 7.92 30.61
C LYS A 166 -3.32 9.31 31.21
N LYS A 167 -2.22 10.06 31.38
CA LYS A 167 -2.27 11.44 31.90
C LYS A 167 -3.09 12.36 31.00
N LEU A 168 -2.90 12.26 29.68
CA LEU A 168 -3.64 13.06 28.70
C LEU A 168 -5.12 12.66 28.65
N GLU A 169 -5.42 11.37 28.75
CA GLU A 169 -6.81 10.87 28.89
C GLU A 169 -7.48 11.42 30.16
N ASP A 170 -6.79 11.40 31.30
CA ASP A 170 -7.31 11.95 32.57
C ASP A 170 -7.50 13.48 32.49
N ALA A 171 -6.68 14.19 31.73
CA ALA A 171 -6.82 15.64 31.48
C ALA A 171 -8.03 15.93 30.58
N LEU A 172 -8.21 15.16 29.51
CA LEU A 172 -9.36 15.25 28.62
C LEU A 172 -10.67 14.87 29.32
N HIS A 173 -10.65 13.91 30.23
CA HIS A 173 -11.83 13.56 31.02
C HIS A 173 -12.25 14.70 31.94
N ARG A 174 -11.29 15.41 32.55
CA ARG A 174 -11.56 16.57 33.41
C ARG A 174 -12.06 17.79 32.64
N SER A 175 -11.52 18.03 31.45
CA SER A 175 -11.88 19.18 30.63
C SER A 175 -11.91 18.79 29.15
N PRO A 176 -13.04 18.23 28.67
CA PRO A 176 -13.11 17.70 27.30
C PRO A 176 -12.98 18.81 26.25
N GLU A 177 -13.44 20.02 26.54
CA GLU A 177 -13.44 21.16 25.61
C GLU A 177 -12.13 21.95 25.61
N ALA A 178 -11.22 21.69 26.54
CA ALA A 178 -9.97 22.42 26.65
C ALA A 178 -9.08 22.18 25.43
N VAL A 179 -8.63 23.25 24.78
CA VAL A 179 -7.81 23.17 23.56
C VAL A 179 -6.47 22.49 23.83
N GLY A 180 -5.78 22.88 24.91
CA GLY A 180 -4.45 22.36 25.26
C GLY A 180 -4.37 20.83 25.35
N PRO A 181 -5.14 20.16 26.23
CA PRO A 181 -5.14 18.70 26.32
C PRO A 181 -5.50 17.99 25.01
N ASN A 182 -6.34 18.60 24.16
CA ASN A 182 -6.66 18.03 22.85
C ASN A 182 -5.52 18.15 21.85
N TYR A 183 -4.84 19.30 21.87
CA TYR A 183 -3.63 19.51 21.08
C TYR A 183 -2.53 18.55 21.50
N ASP A 184 -2.22 18.48 22.79
CA ASP A 184 -1.20 17.59 23.36
C ASP A 184 -1.49 16.12 23.03
N MET A 185 -2.76 15.70 23.09
CA MET A 185 -3.17 14.35 22.65
C MET A 185 -2.95 14.14 21.15
N GLY A 186 -3.16 15.16 20.32
CA GLY A 186 -2.87 15.11 18.89
C GLY A 186 -1.39 14.91 18.60
N ILE A 187 -0.53 15.68 19.28
CA ILE A 187 0.94 15.53 19.22
C ILE A 187 1.37 14.15 19.70
N HIS A 188 0.82 13.67 20.81
CA HIS A 188 1.09 12.34 21.33
C HIS A 188 0.78 11.21 20.32
N PHE A 189 -0.35 11.30 19.61
CA PHE A 189 -0.65 10.36 18.52
C PHE A 189 0.32 10.51 17.34
N PHE A 190 0.76 11.74 17.05
CA PHE A 190 1.74 12.00 16.00
C PHE A 190 3.12 11.38 16.32
N ASP A 191 3.57 11.46 17.57
CA ASP A 191 4.83 10.87 18.03
C ASP A 191 4.82 9.35 17.92
N LYS A 192 3.66 8.73 18.18
CA LYS A 192 3.42 7.30 17.92
C LYS A 192 3.34 6.93 16.44
N ARG A 193 3.38 7.92 15.54
CA ARG A 193 3.16 7.79 14.09
C ARG A 193 1.77 7.23 13.75
N MET A 194 0.77 7.51 14.59
CA MET A 194 -0.64 7.18 14.36
C MET A 194 -1.31 8.31 13.56
N LEU A 195 -0.94 8.46 12.29
CA LEU A 195 -1.17 9.71 11.53
C LEU A 195 -2.65 10.07 11.38
N ARG A 196 -3.53 9.08 11.18
CA ARG A 196 -4.98 9.32 11.07
C ARG A 196 -5.58 9.78 12.40
N ARG A 197 -5.20 9.12 13.49
CA ARG A 197 -5.66 9.49 14.83
C ARG A 197 -5.15 10.87 15.24
N ALA A 198 -3.88 11.18 14.95
CA ALA A 198 -3.28 12.49 15.20
C ALA A 198 -4.03 13.60 14.46
N GLU A 199 -4.27 13.43 13.15
CA GLU A 199 -5.02 14.40 12.35
C GLU A 199 -6.44 14.63 12.89
N ALA A 200 -7.17 13.56 13.20
CA ALA A 200 -8.52 13.67 13.74
C ALA A 200 -8.54 14.46 15.05
N GLN A 201 -7.57 14.20 15.93
CA GLN A 201 -7.46 14.86 17.22
C GLN A 201 -7.05 16.33 17.08
N LEU A 202 -6.12 16.66 16.18
CA LEU A 202 -5.70 18.04 15.91
C LEU A 202 -6.80 18.87 15.25
N ARG A 203 -7.61 18.26 14.37
CA ARG A 203 -8.82 18.93 13.82
C ARG A 203 -9.80 19.27 14.94
N LEU A 204 -10.03 18.35 15.87
CA LEU A 204 -10.87 18.62 17.04
C LEU A 204 -10.30 19.75 17.91
N ALA A 205 -8.98 19.79 18.12
CA ALA A 205 -8.33 20.87 18.84
C ALA A 205 -8.49 22.22 18.13
N ARG A 206 -8.29 22.26 16.81
CA ARG A 206 -8.49 23.46 15.97
C ARG A 206 -9.93 23.97 16.06
N ASP A 207 -10.91 23.08 15.91
CA ASP A 207 -12.31 23.47 15.89
C ASP A 207 -12.73 24.03 17.27
N ARG A 208 -12.21 23.46 18.37
CA ARG A 208 -12.37 24.00 19.72
C ARG A 208 -11.70 25.36 19.91
N ALA A 209 -10.49 25.54 19.40
CA ALA A 209 -9.77 26.81 19.45
C ALA A 209 -10.50 27.91 18.67
N ARG A 210 -11.09 27.59 17.51
CA ARG A 210 -11.92 28.52 16.73
C ARG A 210 -13.17 28.94 17.50
N THR A 211 -13.89 27.99 18.09
CA THR A 211 -15.07 28.28 18.92
C THR A 211 -14.70 29.11 20.15
N GLY A 212 -13.61 28.78 20.85
CA GLY A 212 -13.13 29.55 21.99
C GLY A 212 -12.75 30.99 21.63
N THR A 213 -12.10 31.18 20.47
CA THR A 213 -11.76 32.52 19.95
C THR A 213 -13.01 33.32 19.61
N ALA A 214 -14.00 32.70 18.95
CA ALA A 214 -15.25 33.35 18.60
C ALA A 214 -16.04 33.81 19.84
N LEU A 215 -16.10 32.97 20.88
CA LEU A 215 -16.75 33.34 22.16
C LEU A 215 -16.03 34.52 22.83
N GLN A 216 -14.69 34.52 22.85
CA GLN A 216 -13.90 35.63 23.40
C GLN A 216 -14.15 36.96 22.67
N LEU A 217 -14.30 36.93 21.34
CA LEU A 217 -14.62 38.12 20.56
C LEU A 217 -16.02 38.66 20.90
N VAL A 218 -17.02 37.78 21.00
CA VAL A 218 -18.39 38.18 21.38
C VAL A 218 -18.42 38.77 22.80
N GLU A 219 -17.71 38.16 23.75
CA GLU A 219 -17.57 38.71 25.11
C GLU A 219 -16.90 40.09 25.10
N GLN A 220 -15.86 40.28 24.28
CA GLN A 220 -15.18 41.57 24.15
C GLN A 220 -16.10 42.65 23.54
N ASP A 221 -16.89 42.31 22.53
CA ASP A 221 -17.86 43.23 21.90
C ASP A 221 -18.96 43.61 22.90
N MET A 222 -19.49 42.64 23.65
CA MET A 222 -20.48 42.89 24.71
C MET A 222 -19.95 43.83 25.79
N LEU A 223 -18.72 43.62 26.25
CA LEU A 223 -18.07 44.50 27.23
C LEU A 223 -17.81 45.90 26.66
N SER A 224 -17.45 45.99 25.38
CA SER A 224 -17.22 47.27 24.69
C SER A 224 -18.53 48.06 24.53
N LEU A 225 -19.63 47.38 24.20
CA LEU A 225 -20.96 47.99 24.12
C LEU A 225 -21.43 48.48 25.50
N GLN A 226 -21.23 47.69 26.56
CA GLN A 226 -21.54 48.12 27.94
C GLN A 226 -20.71 49.34 28.34
N ALA A 227 -19.41 49.35 28.06
CA ALA A 227 -18.54 50.49 28.35
C ALA A 227 -18.92 51.76 27.56
N SER A 228 -19.46 51.62 26.35
CA SER A 228 -19.96 52.76 25.56
C SER A 228 -21.32 53.29 26.03
N ALA A 229 -22.12 52.46 26.70
CA ALA A 229 -23.41 52.87 27.25
C ALA A 229 -23.24 53.60 28.60
N ASP A 230 -22.24 53.21 29.38
CA ASP A 230 -21.86 53.85 30.64
C ASP A 230 -20.86 54.98 30.37
N ASP A 231 -21.34 56.10 29.82
CA ASP A 231 -20.59 57.34 29.53
C ASP A 231 -20.20 58.09 30.84
N ASN A 232 -19.65 57.38 31.82
CA ASN A 232 -19.28 57.90 33.13
C ASN A 232 -17.75 58.10 33.19
N PRO A 233 -17.25 59.35 33.11
CA PRO A 233 -15.82 59.67 32.95
C PRO A 233 -14.93 59.35 34.16
N LEU A 234 -15.47 58.68 35.20
CA LEU A 234 -14.78 58.35 36.44
C LEU A 234 -14.41 56.86 36.58
N ALA A 235 -14.38 56.09 35.49
CA ALA A 235 -14.06 54.66 35.53
C ALA A 235 -12.65 54.41 36.12
N PRO A 236 -12.51 53.48 37.10
CA PRO A 236 -11.27 53.25 37.83
C PRO A 236 -10.15 52.66 36.95
N ALA A 237 -8.91 53.04 37.26
CA ALA A 237 -7.69 52.65 36.53
C ALA A 237 -7.48 51.12 36.39
N ASP A 238 -8.17 50.31 37.19
CA ASP A 238 -8.09 48.84 37.15
C ASP A 238 -8.67 48.23 35.86
N GLY A 239 -9.61 48.92 35.18
CA GLY A 239 -10.18 48.46 33.91
C GLY A 239 -9.14 48.34 32.78
N LYS A 240 -8.12 49.21 32.75
CA LYS A 240 -7.08 49.19 31.71
C LYS A 240 -6.18 47.95 31.78
N LYS A 241 -5.95 47.39 32.99
CA LYS A 241 -5.14 46.18 33.17
C LYS A 241 -5.85 44.92 32.68
N ALA A 242 -7.17 44.83 32.90
CA ALA A 242 -7.97 43.70 32.46
C ALA A 242 -8.00 43.58 30.92
N VAL A 243 -8.21 44.70 30.22
CA VAL A 243 -8.20 44.75 28.74
C VAL A 243 -6.85 44.32 28.16
N ALA A 244 -5.74 44.76 28.76
CA ALA A 244 -4.40 44.36 28.32
C ALA A 244 -4.12 42.85 28.52
N ALA A 245 -4.63 42.25 29.59
CA ALA A 245 -4.50 40.81 29.83
C ALA A 245 -5.33 39.98 28.84
N GLN A 246 -6.53 40.43 28.50
CA GLN A 246 -7.43 39.78 27.54
C GLN A 246 -6.86 39.82 26.11
N SER A 247 -6.29 40.97 25.70
CA SER A 247 -5.61 41.11 24.40
C SER A 247 -4.42 40.14 24.25
N ARG A 248 -3.64 39.93 25.32
CA ARG A 248 -2.56 38.91 25.32
C ARG A 248 -3.09 37.48 25.24
N GLY A 249 -4.29 37.22 25.78
CA GLY A 249 -4.97 35.93 25.65
C GLY A 249 -5.35 35.62 24.20
N ALA A 250 -5.98 36.58 23.53
CA ALA A 250 -6.39 36.45 22.13
C ALA A 250 -5.18 36.20 21.19
N GLY A 251 -4.08 36.94 21.37
CA GLY A 251 -2.87 36.74 20.57
C GLY A 251 -2.27 35.33 20.69
N ARG A 252 -2.28 34.75 21.91
CA ARG A 252 -1.82 33.37 22.12
C ARG A 252 -2.71 32.34 21.43
N MET A 253 -4.02 32.55 21.40
CA MET A 253 -4.95 31.63 20.74
C MET A 253 -4.80 31.67 19.21
N VAL A 254 -4.58 32.86 18.63
CA VAL A 254 -4.28 33.01 17.20
C VAL A 254 -3.00 32.28 16.82
N GLN A 255 -1.94 32.42 17.61
CA GLN A 255 -0.69 31.68 17.37
C GLN A 255 -0.91 30.16 17.44
N LEU A 256 -1.61 29.67 18.46
CA LEU A 256 -1.91 28.24 18.60
C LEU A 256 -2.71 27.70 17.42
N LEU A 257 -3.68 28.47 16.89
CA LEU A 257 -4.43 28.09 15.70
C LEU A 257 -3.52 27.95 14.47
N GLN A 258 -2.58 28.87 14.28
CA GLN A 258 -1.60 28.79 13.21
C GLN A 258 -0.72 27.54 13.36
N ASP A 259 -0.21 27.28 14.56
CA ASP A 259 0.62 26.11 14.84
C ASP A 259 -0.14 24.79 14.51
N ILE A 260 -1.42 24.71 14.90
CA ILE A 260 -2.27 23.54 14.57
C ILE A 260 -2.47 23.38 13.06
N GLU A 261 -2.63 24.48 12.32
CA GLU A 261 -2.81 24.44 10.86
C GLU A 261 -1.54 23.99 10.13
N ASP A 262 -0.38 24.43 10.61
CA ASP A 262 0.92 24.00 10.09
C ASP A 262 1.12 22.48 10.33
N ASP A 263 0.81 22.01 11.54
CA ASP A 263 0.88 20.58 11.89
C ASP A 263 -0.08 19.72 11.06
N LEU A 264 -1.33 20.17 10.86
CA LEU A 264 -2.30 19.48 10.01
C LEU A 264 -1.82 19.38 8.56
N THR A 265 -1.21 20.46 8.04
CA THR A 265 -0.63 20.48 6.70
C THR A 265 0.53 19.48 6.59
N PHE A 266 1.40 19.46 7.60
CA PHE A 266 2.51 18.53 7.68
C PHE A 266 2.06 17.06 7.75
N ILE A 267 1.10 16.74 8.63
CA ILE A 267 0.54 15.38 8.76
C ILE A 267 -0.16 14.95 7.47
N SER A 268 -0.87 15.84 6.78
CA SER A 268 -1.50 15.53 5.50
C SER A 268 -0.47 15.06 4.45
N ARG A 269 0.69 15.74 4.35
CA ARG A 269 1.80 15.32 3.48
C ARG A 269 2.35 13.95 3.87
N LEU A 270 2.54 13.70 5.16
CA LEU A 270 3.00 12.39 5.65
C LEU A 270 1.99 11.28 5.35
N LYS A 271 0.69 11.54 5.51
CA LYS A 271 -0.36 10.57 5.17
C LYS A 271 -0.33 10.16 3.70
N GLN A 272 -0.13 11.11 2.79
CA GLN A 272 0.00 10.81 1.36
C GLN A 272 1.17 9.85 1.07
N LEU A 273 2.26 9.95 1.84
CA LEU A 273 3.42 9.06 1.72
C LEU A 273 3.21 7.68 2.35
N TRP A 274 2.56 7.62 3.52
CA TRP A 274 2.60 6.44 4.40
C TRP A 274 1.29 5.70 4.58
N CYS A 275 0.15 6.36 4.31
CA CYS A 275 -1.17 5.80 4.53
C CYS A 275 -1.87 5.42 3.22
N VAL A 276 -1.17 5.43 2.07
CA VAL A 276 -1.64 5.19 0.69
C VAL A 276 -3.07 4.65 0.69
N GLU A 277 -4.01 5.58 0.54
CA GLU A 277 -5.41 5.24 0.36
C GLU A 277 -5.57 4.88 -1.12
N GLU A 278 -6.21 3.75 -1.40
CA GLU A 278 -7.01 3.71 -2.62
C GLU A 278 -8.07 4.79 -2.38
N ASP A 279 -8.01 5.88 -3.15
CA ASP A 279 -8.98 6.97 -3.08
C ASP A 279 -10.37 6.33 -2.92
N SER A 280 -11.14 6.73 -1.91
CA SER A 280 -12.40 6.06 -1.58
C SER A 280 -13.39 5.99 -2.75
N GLY A 281 -13.20 6.80 -3.80
CA GLY A 281 -13.94 6.71 -5.07
C GLY A 281 -13.48 5.63 -6.05
N LYS A 282 -12.26 5.10 -5.95
CA LYS A 282 -11.79 4.00 -6.83
C LYS A 282 -12.48 2.69 -6.53
N ALA A 283 -12.82 2.42 -5.26
CA ALA A 283 -13.57 1.22 -4.91
C ALA A 283 -14.99 1.23 -5.49
N ASP A 284 -15.61 2.41 -5.54
CA ASP A 284 -16.93 2.63 -6.13
C ASP A 284 -16.86 2.59 -7.68
N GLU A 285 -15.86 3.22 -8.31
CA GLU A 285 -15.59 3.07 -9.76
C GLU A 285 -15.31 1.62 -10.17
N LEU A 286 -14.65 0.83 -9.29
CA LEU A 286 -14.36 -0.59 -9.51
C LEU A 286 -15.62 -1.47 -9.34
N GLN A 287 -16.59 -1.05 -8.54
CA GLN A 287 -17.90 -1.72 -8.46
C GLN A 287 -18.75 -1.42 -9.70
N GLU A 288 -18.72 -0.17 -10.18
CA GLU A 288 -19.51 0.26 -11.34
C GLU A 288 -19.01 -0.33 -12.67
N THR A 289 -17.69 -0.45 -12.84
CA THR A 289 -17.11 -0.95 -14.09
C THR A 289 -17.05 -2.48 -14.18
N GLY A 290 -17.23 -3.21 -13.08
CA GLY A 290 -17.16 -4.68 -13.02
C GLY A 290 -15.79 -5.28 -13.37
N VAL A 291 -14.83 -4.43 -13.77
CA VAL A 291 -13.44 -4.76 -13.98
C VAL A 291 -12.75 -4.53 -12.65
N ARG A 292 -12.62 -5.60 -11.87
CA ARG A 292 -11.56 -5.62 -10.85
C ARG A 292 -10.26 -5.51 -11.61
N ASP A 293 -9.73 -4.30 -11.78
CA ASP A 293 -8.32 -4.15 -12.06
C ASP A 293 -7.63 -4.93 -10.95
N GLY A 294 -7.08 -6.09 -11.33
CA GLY A 294 -6.39 -7.02 -10.45
C GLY A 294 -5.06 -6.43 -9.98
N LEU A 295 -5.09 -5.17 -9.52
CA LEU A 295 -4.02 -4.53 -8.81
C LEU A 295 -3.84 -5.35 -7.55
N MET A 296 -2.81 -6.16 -7.65
CA MET A 296 -2.35 -7.03 -6.60
C MET A 296 -2.27 -6.22 -5.30
N PRO A 297 -2.85 -6.72 -4.20
CA PRO A 297 -2.90 -5.98 -2.96
C PRO A 297 -1.48 -5.57 -2.54
N GLN A 298 -1.34 -4.29 -2.18
CA GLN A 298 -0.04 -3.65 -1.98
C GLN A 298 0.36 -3.74 -0.51
N LEU A 299 1.65 -3.97 -0.24
CA LEU A 299 2.17 -3.95 1.13
C LEU A 299 2.37 -2.49 1.56
N LEU A 300 1.76 -2.10 2.68
CA LEU A 300 2.00 -0.78 3.26
C LEU A 300 3.45 -0.66 3.77
N PRO A 301 4.05 0.54 3.79
CA PRO A 301 5.36 0.73 4.39
C PRO A 301 5.32 0.37 5.88
N CYS A 302 6.37 -0.30 6.36
CA CYS A 302 6.46 -0.71 7.76
C CYS A 302 6.68 0.47 8.70
N MET A 303 6.43 0.27 9.99
CA MET A 303 6.64 1.28 11.03
C MET A 303 8.09 1.76 11.06
N HIS A 304 9.08 0.90 10.82
CA HIS A 304 10.48 1.31 10.79
C HIS A 304 10.74 2.38 9.73
N CYS A 305 10.12 2.27 8.55
CA CYS A 305 10.24 3.28 7.50
C CYS A 305 9.62 4.63 7.89
N ARG A 306 8.71 4.67 8.89
CA ARG A 306 8.12 5.92 9.40
C ARG A 306 9.01 6.61 10.45
N TYR A 307 9.96 5.90 11.05
CA TYR A 307 10.90 6.42 12.05
C TYR A 307 12.32 6.62 11.52
N SER A 308 12.69 5.90 10.45
CA SER A 308 14.04 5.90 9.88
C SER A 308 14.05 6.30 8.41
N GLN A 309 15.07 7.08 8.03
CA GLN A 309 15.35 7.36 6.62
C GLN A 309 16.05 6.17 5.94
N ASP A 310 16.77 5.34 6.70
CA ASP A 310 17.39 4.14 6.14
C ASP A 310 16.33 3.06 5.91
N ARG A 311 16.15 2.72 4.63
CA ARG A 311 15.19 1.72 4.16
C ARG A 311 15.87 0.52 3.52
N SER A 312 17.21 0.46 3.53
CA SER A 312 17.99 -0.54 2.81
C SER A 312 17.60 -1.98 3.19
N ALA A 313 17.51 -2.27 4.49
CA ALA A 313 17.09 -3.57 4.99
C ALA A 313 15.64 -3.93 4.63
N CYS A 314 14.74 -2.94 4.67
CA CYS A 314 13.33 -3.14 4.30
C CYS A 314 13.18 -3.39 2.80
N ASP A 315 13.87 -2.62 1.96
CA ASP A 315 13.86 -2.76 0.50
C ASP A 315 14.47 -4.11 0.08
N ALA A 316 15.56 -4.55 0.72
CA ALA A 316 16.19 -5.85 0.46
C ALA A 316 15.26 -7.01 0.84
N TRP A 317 14.64 -6.96 2.02
CA TRP A 317 13.67 -7.96 2.43
C TRP A 317 12.45 -8.01 1.49
N LEU A 318 11.95 -6.84 1.09
CA LEU A 318 10.83 -6.73 0.17
C LEU A 318 11.16 -7.34 -1.20
N ALA A 319 12.37 -7.08 -1.71
CA ALA A 319 12.86 -7.67 -2.95
C ALA A 319 12.92 -9.20 -2.86
N ASP A 320 13.50 -9.77 -1.79
CA ASP A 320 13.55 -11.22 -1.59
C ASP A 320 12.14 -11.84 -1.49
N LEU A 321 11.22 -11.19 -0.75
CA LEU A 321 9.85 -11.65 -0.62
C LEU A 321 9.12 -11.68 -1.98
N SER A 322 9.33 -10.67 -2.83
CA SER A 322 8.72 -10.58 -4.17
C SER A 322 9.09 -11.72 -5.12
N VAL A 323 10.29 -12.27 -4.94
CA VAL A 323 10.80 -13.37 -5.76
C VAL A 323 10.16 -14.69 -5.35
N ARG A 324 9.87 -14.86 -4.05
CA ARG A 324 9.39 -16.12 -3.47
C ARG A 324 7.86 -16.23 -3.40
N THR A 325 7.16 -15.10 -3.44
CA THR A 325 5.72 -15.01 -3.13
C THR A 325 4.92 -14.44 -4.29
N ASP A 326 3.61 -14.62 -4.22
CA ASP A 326 2.66 -14.01 -5.15
C ASP A 326 2.36 -12.55 -4.79
N ILE A 327 3.21 -11.84 -4.04
CA ILE A 327 3.01 -10.43 -3.70
C ILE A 327 3.73 -9.56 -4.75
N CYS A 328 3.03 -8.61 -5.37
CA CYS A 328 3.63 -7.63 -6.28
C CYS A 328 3.89 -6.33 -5.52
N LEU A 329 5.09 -5.79 -5.66
CA LEU A 329 5.63 -4.73 -4.82
C LEU A 329 5.93 -3.46 -5.63
N GLN A 330 5.11 -3.18 -6.65
CA GLN A 330 5.38 -2.09 -7.60
C GLN A 330 5.16 -0.67 -7.03
N ALA A 331 4.39 -0.50 -5.95
CA ALA A 331 3.98 0.83 -5.49
C ALA A 331 5.05 1.67 -4.74
N GLY A 332 6.15 1.07 -4.29
CA GLY A 332 7.14 1.77 -3.47
C GLY A 332 8.08 2.73 -4.23
N ARG A 333 8.12 2.68 -5.57
CA ARG A 333 9.10 3.49 -6.34
C ARG A 333 8.73 4.98 -6.39
N HIS A 334 7.46 5.35 -6.23
CA HIS A 334 7.03 6.74 -6.29
C HIS A 334 7.43 7.57 -5.07
N ALA A 335 7.59 6.96 -3.88
CA ALA A 335 8.01 7.68 -2.68
C ALA A 335 9.48 8.16 -2.71
N ARG A 336 10.33 7.61 -3.60
CA ARG A 336 11.74 8.03 -3.74
C ARG A 336 11.91 9.42 -4.38
N ALA A 337 10.89 9.95 -5.06
CA ALA A 337 10.98 11.21 -5.79
C ALA A 337 10.63 12.45 -4.95
N CYS A 338 9.91 12.31 -3.83
CA CYS A 338 9.41 13.45 -3.05
C CYS A 338 10.21 13.78 -1.78
N LEU A 339 11.29 13.03 -1.48
CA LEU A 339 12.14 13.23 -0.30
C LEU A 339 13.55 13.77 -0.65
N LYS A 340 13.75 14.18 -1.90
CA LYS A 340 14.87 15.02 -2.32
C LYS A 340 14.31 16.40 -2.62
#